data_AF-A0A1I6U292-F1
#
_entry.id   AF-A0A1I6U292-F1
#
_cell.length_a   1.000
_cell.length_b   1.000
_cell.length_c   1.000
_cell.angle_alpha   90.00
_cell.angle_beta   90.00
_cell.angle_gamma   90.00
#
_symmetry.space_group_name_H-M   'P 1'
#
loop_
_entity.id
_entity.type
_entity.pdbx_description
1 polymer ?
#
loop_
_entity_poly.entity_id
_entity_poly.type
_entity_poly.pdbx_seq_one_letter_code
_entity_poly.pdbx_strand_id
1 'polypeptide(L)' 'MREYYLYEIEASEKPIMDQVEWQTVNSLTSDRHKSLDDEVLGYGEIGSNKYVALYRKTNNEV' A
#
# COMPACT_ATOMS: atom_id res chain seq x y z
N MET A 1 -7.17 -0.45 8.78
CA MET A 1 -6.39 0.32 7.80
C MET A 1 -7.04 1.68 7.64
N ARG A 2 -6.26 2.76 7.51
CA ARG A 2 -6.80 4.06 7.08
C ARG A 2 -7.04 4.01 5.58
N GLU A 3 -8.22 4.44 5.15
CA GLU A 3 -8.52 4.73 3.74
C GLU A 3 -8.01 6.14 3.43
N TYR A 4 -7.36 6.30 2.29
CA TYR A 4 -6.84 7.58 1.81
C TYR A 4 -7.58 8.00 0.53
N TYR A 5 -7.76 9.30 0.36
CA TYR A 5 -8.27 9.87 -0.89
C TYR A 5 -7.14 10.17 -1.87
N LEU A 6 -7.43 10.14 -3.19
CA LEU A 6 -6.44 10.40 -4.26
C LEU A 6 -5.62 11.69 -4.03
N TYR A 7 -6.31 12.79 -3.70
CA TYR A 7 -5.66 14.09 -3.52
C TYR A 7 -4.72 14.13 -2.30
N GLU A 8 -5.01 13.38 -1.24
CA GLU A 8 -4.14 13.29 -0.06
C GLU A 8 -2.85 12.51 -0.39
N ILE A 9 -2.96 11.57 -1.32
CA ILE A 9 -1.85 10.73 -1.76
C ILE A 9 -0.91 11.48 -2.70
N GLU A 10 -1.46 12.17 -3.71
CA GLU A 10 -0.66 12.97 -4.64
C GLU A 10 0.12 14.06 -3.89
N ALA A 11 -0.47 14.64 -2.83
CA ALA A 11 0.22 15.59 -1.95
C ALA A 11 1.38 14.97 -1.13
N SER A 12 1.37 13.65 -0.95
CA SER A 12 2.37 12.93 -0.14
C SER A 12 3.61 12.51 -0.94
N GLU A 13 3.69 12.80 -2.24
CA GLU A 13 4.79 12.42 -3.16
C GLU A 13 5.10 10.91 -3.21
N LYS A 14 4.17 10.08 -2.74
CA LYS A 14 4.32 8.61 -2.73
C LYS A 14 3.73 8.03 -4.03
N PRO A 15 4.32 6.95 -4.56
CA PRO A 15 3.81 6.31 -5.77
C PRO A 15 2.41 5.74 -5.55
N ILE A 16 1.57 5.87 -6.58
CA ILE A 16 0.24 5.26 -6.67
C ILE A 16 0.36 4.04 -7.58
N MET A 17 -0.11 2.89 -7.09
CA MET A 17 -0.11 1.62 -7.82
C MET A 17 -1.55 1.14 -8.01
N ASP A 18 -1.86 0.64 -9.20
CA ASP A 18 -3.18 0.07 -9.50
C ASP A 18 -3.45 -1.19 -8.68
N GLN A 19 -4.72 -1.53 -8.46
CA GLN A 19 -5.12 -2.70 -7.67
C GLN A 19 -4.41 -3.99 -8.11
N VAL A 20 -4.33 -4.21 -9.42
CA VAL A 20 -3.68 -5.38 -10.00
C VAL A 20 -2.18 -5.33 -9.77
N GLU A 21 -1.57 -4.17 -9.91
CA GLU A 21 -0.11 -4.00 -9.81
C GLU A 21 0.37 -4.37 -8.40
N TRP A 22 -0.13 -3.70 -7.36
CA TRP A 22 0.39 -3.93 -6.00
C TRP A 22 0.01 -5.31 -5.45
N GLN A 23 -1.10 -5.91 -5.89
CA GLN A 23 -1.49 -7.26 -5.47
C GLN A 23 -0.60 -8.35 -6.07
N THR A 24 0.02 -8.10 -7.22
CA THR A 24 1.01 -9.03 -7.81
C THR A 24 2.38 -8.94 -7.15
N VAL A 25 2.65 -7.85 -6.41
CA VAL A 25 3.91 -7.65 -5.71
C VAL A 25 3.86 -8.36 -4.35
N ASN A 26 4.42 -9.57 -4.30
CA ASN A 26 4.45 -10.40 -3.08
C ASN A 26 5.13 -9.73 -1.87
N SER A 27 6.00 -8.75 -2.10
CA SER A 27 6.71 -8.00 -1.05
C SER A 27 5.91 -6.81 -0.49
N LEU A 28 4.72 -6.51 -1.04
CA LEU A 28 3.85 -5.45 -0.56
C LEU A 28 2.64 -6.02 0.17
N THR A 29 2.18 -5.30 1.18
CA THR A 29 0.95 -5.60 1.89
C THR A 29 0.26 -4.32 2.35
N SER A 30 -1.06 -4.27 2.31
CA SER A 30 -1.83 -3.22 2.98
C SER A 30 -2.01 -3.50 4.49
N ASP A 31 -1.67 -4.72 4.93
CA ASP A 31 -1.85 -5.18 6.30
C ASP A 31 -0.68 -4.79 7.18
N ARG A 32 -0.89 -3.76 8.00
CA ARG A 32 0.08 -3.29 9.00
C ARG A 32 0.47 -4.36 10.02
N HIS A 33 -0.34 -5.39 10.26
CA HIS A 33 0.08 -6.49 11.14
C HIS A 33 1.05 -7.46 10.47
N LYS A 34 1.10 -7.43 9.13
CA LYS A 34 2.02 -8.22 8.32
C LYS A 34 3.14 -7.37 7.75
N SER A 35 3.23 -6.09 8.15
CA SER A 35 4.30 -5.22 7.72
C SER A 35 5.53 -5.44 8.59
N LEU A 36 6.70 -5.37 7.93
CA LEU A 36 7.99 -5.46 8.59
C LEU A 36 8.28 -4.17 9.38
N ASP A 37 7.80 -3.06 8.84
CA ASP A 37 7.99 -1.71 9.34
C ASP A 37 6.68 -0.91 9.27
N ASP A 38 6.68 0.27 9.88
CA ASP A 38 5.59 1.23 9.82
C ASP A 38 5.73 2.21 8.63
N GLU A 39 6.69 1.97 7.73
CA GLU A 39 6.97 2.87 6.61
C GLU A 39 5.98 2.65 5.47
N VAL A 40 5.29 3.72 5.07
CA VAL A 40 4.46 3.71 3.87
C VAL A 40 5.37 3.81 2.65
N LEU A 41 5.43 2.73 1.88
CA LEU A 41 6.22 2.66 0.64
C LEU A 41 5.47 3.26 -0.55
N GLY A 42 4.14 3.16 -0.55
CA GLY A 42 3.29 3.65 -1.62
C GLY A 42 1.82 3.50 -1.25
N TYR A 43 0.95 3.79 -2.20
CA TYR A 43 -0.49 3.64 -2.04
C TYR A 43 -1.08 2.79 -3.16
N GLY A 44 -1.90 1.83 -2.79
CA GLY A 44 -2.55 0.91 -3.71
C GLY A 44 -4.02 1.25 -3.90
N GLU A 45 -4.50 1.30 -5.15
CA GLU A 45 -5.92 1.46 -5.42
C GLU A 45 -6.70 0.22 -4.97
N ILE A 46 -7.86 0.45 -4.35
CA ILE A 46 -8.84 -0.58 -3.97
C ILE A 46 -10.23 -0.33 -4.59
N GLY A 47 -10.36 0.74 -5.38
CA GLY A 47 -11.53 1.07 -6.20
C GLY A 47 -12.26 2.33 -5.76
N SER A 48 -13.04 2.92 -6.68
CA SER A 48 -13.82 4.16 -6.45
C SER A 48 -12.97 5.34 -5.93
N ASN A 49 -11.77 5.55 -6.49
CA ASN A 49 -10.79 6.54 -6.02
C ASN A 49 -10.42 6.38 -4.54
N LYS A 50 -10.55 5.17 -3.99
CA LYS A 50 -10.07 4.82 -2.66
C LYS A 50 -8.76 4.07 -2.76
N TYR A 51 -7.89 4.39 -1.82
CA TYR A 51 -6.55 3.85 -1.78
C TYR A 51 -6.19 3.42 -0.36
N VAL A 52 -5.26 2.48 -0.28
CA VAL A 52 -4.71 1.98 0.98
C VAL A 52 -3.22 2.18 1.01
N ALA A 53 -2.67 2.48 2.19
CA ALA A 53 -1.22 2.49 2.37
C ALA A 53 -0.67 1.08 2.15
N LEU A 54 0.44 1.00 1.42
CA LEU A 54 1.20 -0.21 1.18
C LEU A 54 2.49 -0.16 1.98
N TYR A 55 2.77 -1.26 2.63
CA TYR A 55 3.91 -1.48 3.50
C TYR A 55 4.75 -2.63 2.97
N ARG A 56 6.01 -2.70 3.42
CA ARG A 56 6.84 -3.87 3.18
C ARG A 56 6.27 -5.05 3.95
N LYS A 57 5.93 -6.13 3.25
CA LYS A 57 5.50 -7.38 3.87
C LYS A 57 6.68 -8.03 4.59
N THR A 58 6.43 -8.55 5.79
CA THR A 58 7.37 -9.45 6.46
C THR A 58 7.43 -10.74 5.66
N ASN A 59 8.49 -10.92 4.86
CA ASN A 59 8.80 -12.21 4.25
C ASN A 59 9.24 -13.17 5.37
N ASN A 60 8.28 -13.81 6.04
CA ASN A 60 8.54 -15.06 6.72
C ASN A 60 8.59 -16.18 5.68
N GLU A 61 9.63 -16.17 4.83
CA GLU A 61 10.06 -17.38 4.16
C GLU A 61 11.01 -18.09 5.13
N VAL A 62 10.47 -19.07 5.85
CA VAL A 62 11.23 -20.09 6.59
C VAL A 62 11.26 -21.34 5.73
#